data_AF-A0A429BRZ8-F1
#
_entry.id   AF-A0A429BRZ8-F1
#
_cell.length_a   1.000
_cell.length_b   1.000
_cell.length_c   1.000
_cell.angle_alpha   90.00
_cell.angle_beta   90.00
_cell.angle_gamma   90.00
#
_symmetry.space_group_name_H-M   'P 1'
#
loop_
_entity.id
_entity.type
_entity.pdbx_description
1 polymer ?
#
loop_
_entity_poly.entity_id
_entity_poly.type
_entity_poly.pdbx_seq_one_letter_code
_entity_poly.pdbx_strand_id
1 'polypeptide(L)'
;MLSQAKGAGADVTAVLPLHSSWLLAPWTDHLVDEICSHETPVALVLEHRSDPLGHIRAVAGLKCLLERATVPVSLLSTDISGLGAIAHGALWAAVGATSSLRHLYPADASSPPPPDNGTRRRHTLVLPLLALMTVEKILEGVQATLEDPNLMHDVWTCDCRVCGNRTMEWLATASPTELAAHTFEPLLHLHEGITTLFPQQRPDSWLAKCKNAIHRHHELNAQRRLSWEVPRYLQAWVKSYPTLSATGRG
;
A
#
# COMPACT_ATOMS: atom_id res chain seq x y z
N MET A 1 -24.26 11.21 -7.08
CA MET A 1 -22.99 10.83 -7.76
C MET A 1 -23.10 9.47 -8.44
N LEU A 2 -23.42 8.38 -7.74
CA LEU A 2 -23.56 7.05 -8.35
C LEU A 2 -24.62 7.00 -9.46
N SER A 3 -25.80 7.59 -9.24
CA SER A 3 -26.86 7.66 -10.27
C SER A 3 -26.45 8.54 -11.47
N GLN A 4 -25.61 9.56 -11.26
CA GLN A 4 -25.07 10.39 -12.35
C GLN A 4 -24.06 9.59 -13.18
N ALA A 5 -23.17 8.85 -12.53
CA ALA A 5 -22.22 7.97 -13.20
C ALA A 5 -22.93 6.86 -13.99
N LYS A 6 -23.99 6.26 -13.41
CA LYS A 6 -24.86 5.30 -14.13
C LYS A 6 -25.46 5.92 -15.40
N GLY A 7 -25.98 7.14 -15.30
CA GLY A 7 -26.54 7.87 -16.43
C GLY A 7 -25.52 8.27 -17.50
N ALA A 8 -24.23 8.35 -17.15
CA ALA A 8 -23.16 8.73 -18.06
C ALA A 8 -22.63 7.55 -18.91
N GLY A 9 -22.97 6.30 -18.56
CA GLY A 9 -22.69 5.10 -19.37
C GLY A 9 -21.83 4.05 -18.67
N ALA A 10 -21.71 2.90 -19.31
CA ALA A 10 -21.04 1.71 -18.75
C ALA A 10 -19.51 1.86 -18.60
N ASP A 11 -18.90 2.78 -19.35
CA ASP A 11 -17.45 3.04 -19.32
C ASP A 11 -17.05 4.07 -18.25
N VAL A 12 -17.97 4.44 -17.35
CA VAL A 12 -17.74 5.44 -16.31
C VAL A 12 -17.54 4.77 -14.95
N THR A 13 -16.42 5.11 -14.31
CA THR A 13 -16.17 4.76 -12.90
C THR A 13 -16.50 5.94 -12.00
N ALA A 14 -17.35 5.73 -11.00
CA ALA A 14 -17.64 6.74 -9.99
C ALA A 14 -16.49 6.82 -8.98
N VAL A 15 -15.90 8.01 -8.80
CA VAL A 15 -14.90 8.23 -7.75
C VAL A 15 -15.61 8.54 -6.44
N LEU A 16 -15.34 7.78 -5.39
CA LEU A 16 -15.95 7.93 -4.07
C LEU A 16 -14.89 8.36 -3.03
N PRO A 17 -14.76 9.67 -2.76
CA PRO A 17 -14.03 10.16 -1.59
C PRO A 17 -14.80 9.81 -0.32
N LEU A 18 -14.21 8.97 0.52
CA LEU A 18 -14.87 8.45 1.72
C LEU A 18 -13.94 8.54 2.92
N HIS A 19 -14.44 9.04 4.05
CA HIS A 19 -13.75 8.86 5.32
C HIS A 19 -13.59 7.36 5.63
N SER A 20 -12.41 6.96 6.11
CA SER A 20 -12.08 5.55 6.41
C SER A 20 -13.08 4.84 7.34
N SER A 21 -13.89 5.58 8.11
CA SER A 21 -14.97 5.01 8.94
C SER A 21 -16.07 4.30 8.15
N TRP A 22 -16.23 4.58 6.85
CA TRP A 22 -17.14 3.83 5.97
C TRP A 22 -16.72 2.36 5.80
N LEU A 23 -15.43 2.06 6.04
CA LEU A 23 -14.91 0.69 6.09
C LEU A 23 -15.10 0.04 7.48
N LEU A 24 -15.90 0.64 8.37
CA LEU A 24 -16.24 0.06 9.67
C LEU A 24 -17.72 -0.33 9.70
N ALA A 25 -18.03 -1.46 10.35
CA ALA A 25 -19.41 -1.83 10.61
C ALA A 25 -20.13 -0.78 11.48
N PRO A 26 -21.43 -0.48 11.23
CA PRO A 26 -22.28 -1.08 10.19
C PRO A 26 -22.16 -0.41 8.81
N TRP A 27 -21.39 0.67 8.68
CA TRP A 27 -21.32 1.50 7.47
C TRP A 27 -20.79 0.77 6.24
N THR A 28 -19.96 -0.25 6.43
CA THR A 28 -19.48 -1.08 5.31
C THR A 28 -20.60 -1.85 4.64
N ASP A 29 -21.61 -2.31 5.39
CA ASP A 29 -22.77 -3.00 4.82
C ASP A 29 -23.59 -2.03 3.96
N HIS A 30 -23.87 -0.84 4.50
CA HIS A 30 -24.54 0.22 3.77
C HIS A 30 -23.77 0.64 2.50
N LEU A 31 -22.45 0.70 2.58
CA LEU A 31 -21.61 1.04 1.43
C LEU A 31 -21.68 -0.03 0.33
N VAL A 32 -21.65 -1.32 0.71
CA VAL A 32 -21.82 -2.44 -0.23
C VAL A 32 -23.18 -2.34 -0.93
N ASP A 33 -24.25 -2.19 -0.16
CA ASP A 33 -25.62 -2.15 -0.68
C ASP A 33 -25.83 -0.96 -1.63
N GLU A 34 -25.31 0.22 -1.26
CA GLU A 34 -25.41 1.44 -2.06
C GLU A 34 -24.65 1.32 -3.40
N ILE A 35 -23.43 0.77 -3.38
CA ILE A 35 -22.64 0.58 -4.60
C ILE A 35 -23.29 -0.47 -5.52
N CYS A 36 -23.73 -1.61 -4.97
CA CYS A 36 -24.27 -2.70 -5.76
C CYS A 36 -25.63 -2.35 -6.39
N SER A 37 -26.50 -1.66 -5.65
CA SER A 37 -27.82 -1.23 -6.14
C SER A 37 -27.73 -0.25 -7.33
N HIS A 38 -26.63 0.49 -7.44
CA HIS A 38 -26.42 1.42 -8.55
C HIS A 38 -25.80 0.74 -9.78
N GLU A 39 -25.23 -0.45 -9.66
CA GLU A 39 -24.60 -1.20 -10.75
C GLU A 39 -23.45 -0.43 -11.44
N THR A 40 -22.81 0.49 -10.73
CA THR A 40 -21.76 1.37 -11.27
C THR A 40 -20.40 0.96 -10.71
N PRO A 41 -19.36 0.76 -11.55
CA PRO A 41 -17.99 0.60 -11.08
C PRO A 41 -17.53 1.79 -10.22
N VAL A 42 -16.74 1.53 -9.18
CA VAL A 42 -16.30 2.56 -8.24
C VAL A 42 -14.79 2.58 -8.03
N ALA A 43 -14.25 3.77 -7.82
CA ALA A 43 -12.88 4.00 -7.36
C ALA A 43 -12.91 4.72 -6.02
N LEU A 44 -12.50 4.04 -4.96
CA LEU A 44 -12.49 4.60 -3.60
C LEU A 44 -11.26 5.49 -3.41
N VAL A 45 -11.47 6.66 -2.83
CA VAL A 45 -10.39 7.51 -2.29
C VAL A 45 -10.61 7.59 -0.79
N LEU A 46 -9.74 6.95 -0.02
CA LEU A 46 -9.91 6.86 1.43
C LEU A 46 -9.30 8.09 2.12
N GLU A 47 -10.15 8.90 2.73
CA GLU A 47 -9.75 10.03 3.55
C GLU A 47 -9.31 9.56 4.94
N HIS A 48 -8.13 10.02 5.37
CA HIS A 48 -7.62 9.82 6.71
C HIS A 48 -6.49 10.81 7.03
N ARG A 49 -6.25 11.10 8.32
CA ARG A 49 -5.19 12.06 8.74
C ARG A 49 -3.78 11.52 8.52
N SER A 50 -3.60 10.21 8.47
CA SER A 50 -2.29 9.56 8.30
C SER A 50 -2.34 8.44 7.27
N ASP A 51 -2.77 7.23 7.67
CA ASP A 51 -2.85 6.05 6.82
C ASP A 51 -4.22 5.36 7.02
N PRO A 52 -5.13 5.41 6.02
CA PRO A 52 -6.48 4.84 6.16
C PRO A 52 -6.46 3.31 6.34
N LEU A 53 -5.41 2.63 5.87
CA LEU A 53 -5.27 1.17 5.93
C LEU A 53 -4.27 0.74 7.01
N GLY A 54 -3.82 1.68 7.86
CA GLY A 54 -3.05 1.42 9.07
C GLY A 54 -3.84 0.78 10.22
N HIS A 55 -5.15 0.56 10.04
CA HIS A 55 -6.04 0.02 11.04
C HIS A 55 -6.65 -1.32 10.60
N ILE A 56 -6.56 -2.33 11.47
CA ILE A 56 -7.04 -3.71 11.20
C ILE A 56 -8.50 -3.72 10.76
N ARG A 57 -9.35 -2.92 11.43
CA ARG A 57 -10.78 -2.85 11.11
C ARG A 57 -11.05 -2.26 9.73
N ALA A 58 -10.29 -1.25 9.31
CA ALA A 58 -10.42 -0.66 7.98
C ALA A 58 -9.99 -1.64 6.89
N VAL A 59 -8.89 -2.38 7.10
CA VAL A 59 -8.47 -3.45 6.18
C VAL A 59 -9.52 -4.55 6.11
N ALA A 60 -10.08 -4.98 7.25
CA ALA A 60 -11.14 -5.99 7.28
C ALA A 60 -12.41 -5.54 6.54
N GLY A 61 -12.82 -4.28 6.71
CA GLY A 61 -13.95 -3.71 5.98
C GLY A 61 -13.68 -3.56 4.49
N LEU A 62 -12.46 -3.19 4.09
CA LEU A 62 -12.07 -3.16 2.67
C LEU A 62 -12.16 -4.55 2.05
N LYS A 63 -11.64 -5.58 2.73
CA LYS A 63 -11.76 -6.98 2.27
C LYS A 63 -13.22 -7.41 2.11
N CYS A 64 -14.05 -7.10 3.11
CA CYS A 64 -15.48 -7.38 3.08
C CYS A 64 -16.18 -6.70 1.89
N LEU A 65 -15.89 -5.43 1.64
CA LEU A 65 -16.41 -4.69 0.50
C LEU A 65 -15.99 -5.35 -0.82
N LEU A 66 -14.71 -5.66 -1.00
CA LEU A 66 -14.16 -6.26 -2.22
C LEU A 66 -14.72 -7.66 -2.49
N GLU A 67 -14.96 -8.45 -1.45
CA GLU A 67 -15.52 -9.79 -1.55
C GLU A 67 -17.02 -9.78 -1.90
N ARG A 68 -17.77 -8.81 -1.37
CA ARG A 68 -19.23 -8.76 -1.52
C ARG A 68 -19.73 -7.90 -2.68
N ALA A 69 -18.93 -6.95 -3.16
CA ALA A 69 -19.33 -6.07 -4.24
C ALA A 69 -19.58 -6.86 -5.53
N THR A 70 -20.73 -6.65 -6.16
CA THR A 70 -21.07 -7.28 -7.45
C THR A 70 -20.63 -6.46 -8.67
N VAL A 71 -20.04 -5.29 -8.42
CA VAL A 71 -19.49 -4.38 -9.44
C VAL A 71 -17.99 -4.18 -9.20
N PRO A 72 -17.21 -3.79 -10.22
CA PRO A 72 -15.79 -3.54 -10.03
C PRO A 72 -15.53 -2.43 -9.01
N VAL A 73 -14.66 -2.74 -8.03
CA VAL A 73 -14.17 -1.79 -7.03
C VAL A 73 -12.68 -1.59 -7.23
N SER A 74 -12.21 -0.35 -7.18
CA SER A 74 -10.82 0.03 -7.34
C SER A 74 -10.39 1.04 -6.28
N LEU A 75 -9.09 1.26 -6.12
CA LEU A 75 -8.56 2.28 -5.20
C LEU A 75 -7.83 3.37 -5.97
N LEU A 76 -8.12 4.63 -5.64
CA LEU A 76 -7.45 5.80 -6.17
C LEU A 76 -6.73 6.53 -5.02
N SER A 77 -5.58 7.14 -5.32
CA SER A 77 -4.75 7.86 -4.36
C SER A 77 -4.38 7.00 -3.15
N THR A 78 -3.80 5.82 -3.38
CA THR A 78 -3.39 4.88 -2.32
C THR A 78 -1.88 4.68 -2.28
N ASP A 79 -1.39 3.96 -1.27
CA ASP A 79 -0.02 3.52 -1.16
C ASP A 79 0.15 2.06 -1.63
N ILE A 80 1.19 1.37 -1.15
CA ILE A 80 1.47 -0.04 -1.48
C ILE A 80 0.28 -0.95 -1.11
N SER A 81 -0.57 -0.56 -0.15
CA SER A 81 -1.80 -1.29 0.20
C SER A 81 -2.78 -1.46 -0.96
N GLY A 82 -2.65 -0.66 -2.03
CA GLY A 82 -3.36 -0.90 -3.29
C GLY A 82 -3.12 -2.30 -3.88
N LEU A 83 -1.90 -2.84 -3.73
CA LEU A 83 -1.61 -4.22 -4.14
C LEU A 83 -2.28 -5.25 -3.23
N GLY A 84 -2.43 -4.94 -1.95
CA GLY A 84 -3.26 -5.72 -1.04
C GLY A 84 -4.72 -5.72 -1.45
N ALA A 85 -5.27 -4.58 -1.87
CA ALA A 85 -6.62 -4.52 -2.40
C ALA A 85 -6.77 -5.36 -3.69
N ILE A 86 -5.82 -5.30 -4.62
CA ILE A 86 -5.81 -6.14 -5.84
C ILE A 86 -5.76 -7.62 -5.48
N ALA A 87 -4.97 -8.00 -4.47
CA ALA A 87 -4.91 -9.37 -3.99
C ALA A 87 -6.25 -9.87 -3.41
N HIS A 88 -7.14 -8.95 -3.01
CA HIS A 88 -8.49 -9.24 -2.50
C HIS A 88 -9.61 -8.94 -3.49
N GLY A 89 -9.29 -8.69 -4.77
CA GLY A 89 -10.30 -8.57 -5.83
C GLY A 89 -10.56 -7.15 -6.34
N ALA A 90 -9.80 -6.14 -5.89
CA ALA A 90 -9.86 -4.83 -6.55
C ALA A 90 -9.43 -4.94 -8.02
N LEU A 91 -10.16 -4.26 -8.92
CA LEU A 91 -9.88 -4.31 -10.36
C LEU A 91 -8.55 -3.63 -10.70
N TRP A 92 -8.30 -2.47 -10.11
CA TRP A 92 -7.03 -1.75 -10.20
C TRP A 92 -6.77 -0.91 -8.94
N ALA A 93 -5.54 -0.45 -8.77
CA ALA A 93 -5.17 0.51 -7.74
C ALA A 93 -4.18 1.55 -8.28
N ALA A 94 -4.39 2.82 -7.95
CA ALA A 94 -3.48 3.90 -8.32
C ALA A 94 -2.57 4.27 -7.12
N VAL A 95 -1.31 3.86 -7.21
CA VAL A 95 -0.30 4.14 -6.18
C VAL A 95 0.38 5.48 -6.45
N GLY A 96 0.36 6.39 -5.48
CA GLY A 96 0.96 7.71 -5.63
C GLY A 96 2.49 7.71 -5.48
N ALA A 97 3.19 8.31 -6.45
CA ALA A 97 4.65 8.47 -6.39
C ALA A 97 5.11 9.36 -5.22
N THR A 98 4.33 10.38 -4.88
CA THR A 98 4.59 11.30 -3.77
C THR A 98 3.60 11.08 -2.63
N SER A 99 3.97 11.50 -1.42
CA SER A 99 3.05 11.39 -0.26
C SER A 99 1.73 12.13 -0.46
N SER A 100 1.73 13.24 -1.21
CA SER A 100 0.52 14.02 -1.49
C SER A 100 -0.43 13.33 -2.48
N LEU A 101 0.08 12.43 -3.32
CA LEU A 101 -0.72 11.65 -4.26
C LEU A 101 -1.25 10.35 -3.66
N ARG A 102 -0.86 10.01 -2.43
CA ARG A 102 -1.24 8.76 -1.72
C ARG A 102 -2.30 8.95 -0.65
N HIS A 103 -2.69 10.18 -0.36
CA HIS A 103 -3.60 10.47 0.75
C HIS A 103 -4.60 11.54 0.35
N LEU A 104 -5.85 11.33 0.78
CA LEU A 104 -6.83 12.38 0.89
C LEU A 104 -6.89 12.78 2.38
N TYR A 105 -6.56 14.04 2.67
CA TYR A 105 -6.56 14.55 4.05
C TYR A 105 -7.90 15.21 4.37
N PRO A 106 -8.39 15.10 5.63
CA PRO A 106 -9.57 15.83 6.08
C PRO A 106 -9.44 17.33 5.91
N ALA A 107 -10.54 17.98 5.51
CA ALA A 107 -10.59 19.44 5.34
C ALA A 107 -10.28 20.21 6.63
N ASP A 108 -10.56 19.60 7.79
CA ASP A 108 -10.29 20.17 9.11
C ASP A 108 -8.88 19.86 9.65
N ALA A 109 -8.03 19.18 8.86
CA ALA A 109 -6.66 18.93 9.24
C ALA A 109 -5.96 20.27 9.43
N SER A 110 -5.73 20.63 10.71
CA SER A 110 -5.29 21.95 11.15
C SER A 110 -3.93 22.38 10.61
N SER A 111 -3.27 21.52 9.85
CA SER A 111 -2.35 21.86 8.79
C SER A 111 -2.36 20.69 7.81
N PRO A 112 -2.61 20.86 6.48
CA PRO A 112 -1.86 20.02 5.55
C PRO A 112 -0.39 20.09 5.98
N PRO A 113 0.40 18.99 5.91
CA PRO A 113 1.82 19.07 6.25
C PRO A 113 2.39 20.34 5.62
N PRO A 114 3.14 21.16 6.39
CA PRO A 114 3.46 22.54 6.01
C PRO A 114 3.92 22.58 4.56
N PRO A 115 3.53 23.61 3.78
CA PRO A 115 4.01 23.76 2.41
C PRO A 115 5.52 23.61 2.46
N ASP A 116 5.95 22.58 1.74
CA ASP A 116 7.32 22.12 1.73
C ASP A 116 8.26 23.29 1.48
N ASN A 117 9.12 23.56 2.46
CA ASN A 117 10.04 24.69 2.55
C ASN A 117 11.23 24.56 1.57
N GLY A 118 10.98 23.98 0.40
CA GLY A 118 11.94 23.79 -0.69
C GLY A 118 12.62 22.41 -0.71
N THR A 119 12.29 21.49 0.19
CA THR A 119 12.91 20.16 0.26
C THR A 119 11.87 19.05 0.26
N ARG A 120 11.20 18.82 -0.89
CA ARG A 120 10.19 17.76 -1.02
C ARG A 120 10.83 16.48 -0.52
N ARG A 121 10.40 15.98 0.64
CA ARG A 121 10.92 14.73 1.18
C ARG A 121 10.80 13.69 0.08
N ARG A 122 11.93 13.26 -0.43
CA ARG A 122 12.02 12.38 -1.60
C ARG A 122 11.71 10.99 -1.08
N HIS A 123 10.62 10.40 -1.53
CA HIS A 123 10.23 9.06 -1.13
C HIS A 123 10.44 8.10 -2.27
N THR A 124 10.85 6.88 -1.96
CA THR A 124 10.86 5.79 -2.93
C THR A 124 10.69 4.44 -2.24
N LEU A 125 10.45 3.40 -3.03
CA LEU A 125 10.17 2.06 -2.55
C LEU A 125 11.46 1.34 -2.14
N VAL A 126 11.43 0.74 -0.95
CA VAL A 126 12.33 -0.34 -0.56
C VAL A 126 11.51 -1.63 -0.57
N LEU A 127 11.63 -2.39 -1.67
CA LEU A 127 10.75 -3.55 -1.93
C LEU A 127 10.85 -4.62 -0.83
N PRO A 128 12.04 -5.02 -0.32
CA PRO A 128 12.14 -6.01 0.76
C PRO A 128 11.45 -5.59 2.05
N LEU A 129 11.31 -4.28 2.28
CA LEU A 129 10.60 -3.69 3.42
C LEU A 129 9.14 -3.37 3.13
N LEU A 130 8.69 -3.57 1.88
CA LEU A 130 7.42 -3.12 1.32
C LEU A 130 7.03 -1.75 1.84
N ALA A 131 7.94 -0.78 1.77
CA ALA A 131 7.72 0.54 2.36
C ALA A 131 8.21 1.66 1.45
N LEU A 132 7.40 2.71 1.34
CA LEU A 132 7.80 3.99 0.77
C LEU A 132 8.52 4.79 1.86
N MET A 133 9.83 4.95 1.71
CA MET A 133 10.70 5.55 2.72
C MET A 133 11.35 6.80 2.16
N THR A 134 11.70 7.75 3.03
CA THR A 134 12.48 8.91 2.61
C THR A 134 13.88 8.46 2.18
N VAL A 135 14.46 9.11 1.18
CA VAL A 135 15.82 8.83 0.72
C VAL A 135 16.80 8.93 1.90
N GLU A 136 16.63 9.89 2.81
CA GLU A 136 17.48 10.04 3.99
C GLU A 136 17.44 8.82 4.90
N LYS A 137 16.25 8.23 5.10
CA LYS A 137 16.08 7.02 5.91
C LYS A 137 16.67 5.79 5.21
N ILE A 138 16.58 5.72 3.88
CA ILE A 138 17.22 4.66 3.10
C ILE A 138 18.74 4.76 3.26
N LEU A 139 19.32 5.94 3.10
CA LEU A 139 20.77 6.15 3.24
C LEU A 139 21.27 5.85 4.66
N GLU A 140 20.51 6.22 5.69
CA GLU A 140 20.79 5.82 7.08
C GLU A 140 20.88 4.29 7.21
N GLY A 141 19.91 3.56 6.64
CA GLY A 141 19.89 2.10 6.66
C GLY A 141 21.05 1.45 5.91
N VAL A 142 21.39 1.99 4.74
CA VAL A 142 22.54 1.53 3.96
C VAL A 142 23.83 1.72 4.77
N GLN A 143 24.06 2.91 5.31
CA GLN A 143 25.24 3.20 6.13
C GLN A 143 25.32 2.30 7.37
N ALA A 144 24.19 2.08 8.04
CA ALA A 144 24.14 1.22 9.21
C ALA A 144 24.44 -0.26 8.91
N THR A 145 24.40 -0.69 7.65
CA THR A 145 24.54 -2.10 7.22
C THR A 145 25.77 -2.37 6.34
N LEU A 146 26.68 -1.40 6.19
CA LEU A 146 27.89 -1.53 5.35
C LEU A 146 28.75 -2.75 5.70
N GLU A 147 28.81 -3.10 6.99
CA GLU A 147 29.62 -4.23 7.49
C GLU A 147 28.92 -5.60 7.31
N ASP A 148 27.70 -5.63 6.77
CA ASP A 148 26.90 -6.84 6.56
C ASP A 148 26.57 -7.04 5.08
N PRO A 149 27.40 -7.79 4.34
CA PRO A 149 27.18 -8.03 2.91
C PRO A 149 25.84 -8.71 2.60
N ASN A 150 25.32 -9.53 3.52
CA ASN A 150 24.06 -10.24 3.31
C ASN A 150 22.89 -9.27 3.40
N LEU A 151 22.83 -8.42 4.43
CA LEU A 151 21.81 -7.38 4.52
C LEU A 151 21.93 -6.33 3.41
N MET A 152 23.16 -5.98 3.01
CA MET A 152 23.40 -5.08 1.88
C MET A 152 22.78 -5.63 0.59
N HIS A 153 22.96 -6.93 0.34
CA HIS A 153 22.39 -7.59 -0.82
C HIS A 153 20.86 -7.76 -0.69
N ASP A 154 20.38 -8.30 0.43
CA ASP A 154 18.98 -8.69 0.63
C ASP A 154 18.00 -7.52 0.72
N VAL A 155 18.46 -6.36 1.22
CA VAL A 155 17.59 -5.22 1.51
C VAL A 155 17.87 -4.01 0.61
N TRP A 156 19.15 -3.71 0.42
CA TRP A 156 19.58 -2.41 -0.11
C TRP A 156 20.05 -2.47 -1.57
N THR A 157 20.16 -3.66 -2.15
CA THR A 157 20.45 -3.84 -3.57
C THR A 157 19.13 -4.02 -4.32
N CYS A 158 18.98 -3.32 -5.44
CA CYS A 158 17.80 -3.46 -6.29
C CYS A 158 18.19 -3.81 -7.72
N ASP A 159 17.50 -4.79 -8.27
CA ASP A 159 17.70 -5.36 -9.61
C ASP A 159 16.75 -4.78 -10.67
N CYS A 160 15.91 -3.79 -10.31
CA CYS A 160 15.06 -3.10 -11.28
C CYS A 160 15.91 -2.46 -12.39
N ARG A 161 15.33 -2.19 -13.55
CA ARG A 161 16.08 -1.69 -14.71
C ARG A 161 16.72 -0.34 -14.44
N VAL A 162 16.10 0.48 -13.57
CA VAL A 162 16.69 1.74 -13.11
C VAL A 162 17.91 1.51 -12.24
N CYS A 163 17.84 0.57 -11.28
CA CYS A 163 18.92 0.33 -10.34
C CYS A 163 20.05 -0.53 -10.94
N GLY A 164 19.75 -1.55 -11.75
CA GLY A 164 20.75 -2.39 -12.40
C GLY A 164 21.69 -3.10 -11.41
N ASN A 165 21.14 -3.68 -10.34
CA ASN A 165 21.88 -4.33 -9.24
C ASN A 165 22.79 -3.39 -8.43
N ARG A 166 22.54 -2.07 -8.45
CA ARG A 166 23.24 -1.11 -7.59
C ARG A 166 22.65 -1.11 -6.18
N THR A 167 23.50 -0.81 -5.19
CA THR A 167 23.07 -0.43 -3.84
C THR A 167 22.29 0.87 -3.90
N MET A 168 21.29 1.05 -3.04
CA MET A 168 20.41 2.23 -3.03
C MET A 168 21.09 3.57 -2.64
N GLU A 169 22.42 3.61 -2.48
CA GLU A 169 23.19 4.83 -2.18
C GLU A 169 23.06 5.89 -3.28
N TRP A 170 22.93 5.45 -4.53
CA TRP A 170 22.78 6.34 -5.69
C TRP A 170 21.53 7.23 -5.61
N LEU A 171 20.52 6.84 -4.80
CA LEU A 171 19.30 7.62 -4.60
C LEU A 171 19.56 9.01 -4.02
N ALA A 172 20.71 9.21 -3.37
CA ALA A 172 21.13 10.52 -2.86
C ALA A 172 21.09 11.61 -3.95
N THR A 173 21.54 11.25 -5.15
CA THR A 173 21.67 12.15 -6.32
C THR A 173 20.59 11.94 -7.37
N ALA A 174 19.63 11.03 -7.14
CA ALA A 174 18.58 10.72 -8.09
C ALA A 174 17.62 11.90 -8.32
N SER A 175 17.23 12.09 -9.58
CA SER A 175 16.17 13.01 -9.99
C SER A 175 14.78 12.48 -9.56
N PRO A 176 13.76 13.35 -9.47
CA PRO A 176 12.39 12.91 -9.17
C PRO A 176 11.84 11.85 -10.14
N THR A 177 12.21 11.92 -11.42
CA THR A 177 11.78 10.95 -12.44
C THR A 177 12.43 9.59 -12.20
N GLU A 178 13.71 9.54 -11.86
CA GLU A 178 14.41 8.29 -11.53
C GLU A 178 13.84 7.65 -10.26
N LEU A 179 13.53 8.44 -9.24
CA LEU A 179 12.87 7.94 -8.02
C LEU A 179 11.48 7.37 -8.32
N ALA A 180 10.71 8.03 -9.18
CA ALA A 180 9.41 7.51 -9.60
C ALA A 180 9.56 6.21 -10.39
N ALA A 181 10.50 6.15 -11.34
CA ALA A 181 10.77 4.95 -12.12
C ALA A 181 11.22 3.77 -11.24
N HIS A 182 12.16 4.00 -10.31
CA HIS A 182 12.56 2.99 -9.30
C HIS A 182 11.40 2.58 -8.39
N THR A 183 10.46 3.48 -8.10
CA THR A 183 9.28 3.12 -7.31
C THR A 183 8.35 2.20 -8.09
N PHE A 184 8.05 2.52 -9.34
CA PHE A 184 7.01 1.83 -10.10
C PHE A 184 7.48 0.53 -10.74
N GLU A 185 8.75 0.39 -11.15
CA GLU A 185 9.21 -0.88 -11.73
C GLU A 185 9.06 -2.08 -10.77
N PRO A 186 9.53 -2.03 -9.51
CA PRO A 186 9.32 -3.11 -8.56
C PRO A 186 7.85 -3.28 -8.15
N LEU A 187 7.05 -2.20 -8.12
CA LEU A 187 5.60 -2.31 -7.88
C LEU A 187 4.90 -3.06 -9.01
N LEU A 188 5.27 -2.80 -10.27
CA LEU A 188 4.73 -3.51 -11.44
C LEU A 188 5.12 -4.99 -11.40
N HIS A 189 6.37 -5.30 -11.07
CA HIS A 189 6.81 -6.69 -10.87
C HIS A 189 6.00 -7.39 -9.75
N LEU A 190 5.75 -6.68 -8.64
CA LEU A 190 4.95 -7.20 -7.54
C LEU A 190 3.48 -7.42 -7.95
N HIS A 191 2.92 -6.49 -8.72
CA HIS A 191 1.59 -6.59 -9.29
C HIS A 191 1.45 -7.80 -10.24
N GLU A 192 2.40 -7.99 -11.16
CA GLU A 192 2.44 -9.17 -12.05
C GLU A 192 2.50 -10.46 -11.24
N GLY A 193 3.36 -10.53 -10.22
CA GLY A 193 3.46 -11.70 -9.34
C GLY A 193 2.19 -11.99 -8.53
N ILE A 194 1.32 -11.00 -8.29
CA ILE A 194 0.02 -11.20 -7.66
C ILE A 194 -1.04 -11.60 -8.70
N THR A 195 -1.09 -10.91 -9.83
CA THR A 195 -2.17 -11.07 -10.81
C THR A 195 -2.06 -12.34 -11.66
N THR A 196 -0.86 -12.90 -11.81
CA THR A 196 -0.62 -14.20 -12.45
C THR A 196 -1.12 -15.39 -11.64
N LEU A 197 -1.37 -15.21 -10.34
CA LEU A 197 -1.93 -16.25 -9.47
C LEU A 197 -3.44 -16.36 -9.66
N PHE A 198 -3.99 -17.55 -9.39
CA PHE A 198 -5.43 -17.73 -9.28
C PHE A 198 -6.00 -16.85 -8.17
N PRO A 199 -7.21 -16.26 -8.34
CA PRO A 199 -7.79 -15.33 -7.36
C PRO A 199 -7.74 -15.83 -5.92
N GLN A 200 -7.95 -17.12 -5.67
CA GLN A 200 -7.95 -17.73 -4.35
C GLN A 200 -6.57 -17.77 -3.67
N GLN A 201 -5.47 -17.70 -4.45
CA GLN A 201 -4.09 -17.73 -3.95
C GLN A 201 -3.51 -16.34 -3.69
N ARG A 202 -4.11 -15.30 -4.26
CA ARG A 202 -3.61 -13.92 -4.16
C ARG A 202 -3.56 -13.42 -2.72
N PRO A 203 -4.59 -13.64 -1.85
CA PRO A 203 -4.55 -13.23 -0.46
C PRO A 203 -3.36 -13.83 0.30
N ASP A 204 -3.11 -15.13 0.14
CA ASP A 204 -2.01 -15.82 0.83
C ASP A 204 -0.64 -15.32 0.36
N SER A 205 -0.49 -15.08 -0.94
CA SER A 205 0.70 -14.44 -1.52
C SER A 205 0.95 -13.05 -0.91
N TRP A 206 -0.08 -12.22 -0.82
CA TRP A 206 0.01 -10.90 -0.20
C TRP A 206 0.36 -10.99 1.29
N LEU A 207 -0.29 -11.89 2.03
CA LEU A 207 -0.02 -12.13 3.44
C LEU A 207 1.45 -12.53 3.68
N ALA A 208 1.98 -13.46 2.88
CA ALA A 208 3.36 -13.90 2.99
C ALA A 208 4.34 -12.73 2.76
N LYS A 209 4.06 -11.88 1.76
CA LYS A 209 4.87 -10.69 1.47
C LYS A 209 4.84 -9.69 2.62
N CYS A 210 3.67 -9.41 3.22
CA CYS A 210 3.59 -8.56 4.41
C CYS A 210 4.36 -9.13 5.60
N LYS A 211 4.23 -10.45 5.88
CA LYS A 211 4.97 -11.11 6.97
C LYS A 211 6.48 -11.01 6.76
N ASN A 212 6.95 -11.25 5.55
CA ASN A 212 8.37 -11.14 5.19
C ASN A 212 8.87 -9.70 5.40
N ALA A 213 8.12 -8.69 4.94
CA ALA A 213 8.49 -7.30 5.14
C ALA A 213 8.58 -6.94 6.64
N ILE A 214 7.60 -7.34 7.45
CA ILE A 214 7.63 -7.14 8.91
C ILE A 214 8.87 -7.80 9.52
N HIS A 215 9.17 -9.04 9.13
CA HIS A 215 10.36 -9.74 9.60
C HIS A 215 11.65 -8.97 9.28
N ARG A 216 11.79 -8.45 8.05
CA ARG A 216 12.96 -7.66 7.63
C ARG A 216 13.09 -6.33 8.38
N HIS A 217 11.98 -5.64 8.67
CA HIS A 217 12.02 -4.47 9.56
C HIS A 217 12.55 -4.84 10.95
N HIS A 218 12.10 -5.96 11.53
CA HIS A 218 12.59 -6.40 12.84
C HIS A 218 14.07 -6.80 12.82
N GLU A 219 14.52 -7.47 11.77
CA GLU A 219 15.93 -7.85 11.58
C GLU A 219 16.83 -6.61 11.55
N LEU A 220 16.48 -5.60 10.73
CA LEU A 220 17.21 -4.34 10.65
C LEU A 220 17.28 -3.62 12.01
N ASN A 221 16.15 -3.52 12.71
CA ASN A 221 16.10 -2.83 13.99
C ASN A 221 16.93 -3.56 15.07
N ALA A 222 16.87 -4.89 15.12
CA ALA A 222 17.57 -5.70 16.11
C ALA A 222 19.09 -5.69 15.90
N GLN A 223 19.53 -5.80 14.64
CA GLN A 223 20.96 -5.95 14.33
C GLN A 223 21.70 -4.61 14.22
N ARG A 224 21.00 -3.52 13.87
CA ARG A 224 21.65 -2.26 13.43
C ARG A 224 21.25 -1.02 14.22
N ARG A 225 20.54 -1.20 15.34
CA ARG A 225 20.05 -0.13 16.24
C ARG A 225 19.21 0.94 15.52
N LEU A 226 18.63 0.58 14.37
CA LEU A 226 17.64 1.42 13.71
C LEU A 226 16.37 1.38 14.57
N SER A 227 15.83 2.55 14.94
CA SER A 227 14.62 2.66 15.75
C SER A 227 13.40 2.92 14.86
N TRP A 228 13.29 2.18 13.76
CA TRP A 228 12.26 2.45 12.76
C TRP A 228 10.97 1.71 13.08
N GLU A 229 9.86 2.43 13.14
CA GLU A 229 8.56 1.77 13.26
C GLU A 229 8.23 0.97 12.00
N VAL A 230 7.77 -0.27 12.21
CA VAL A 230 7.16 -1.09 11.17
C VAL A 230 5.88 -0.38 10.68
N PRO A 231 5.70 -0.16 9.36
CA PRO A 231 4.51 0.48 8.83
C PRO A 231 3.21 -0.17 9.33
N ARG A 232 2.26 0.67 9.77
CA ARG A 232 1.02 0.19 10.41
C ARG A 232 0.15 -0.62 9.46
N TYR A 233 0.09 -0.27 8.17
CA TYR A 233 -0.68 -1.05 7.19
C TYR A 233 -0.16 -2.48 7.06
N LEU A 234 1.15 -2.74 7.12
CA LEU A 234 1.68 -4.11 7.07
C LEU A 234 1.13 -4.94 8.22
N GLN A 235 1.15 -4.38 9.43
CA GLN A 235 0.59 -5.03 10.61
C GLN A 235 -0.93 -5.21 10.48
N ALA A 236 -1.63 -4.20 9.98
CA ALA A 236 -3.08 -4.25 9.79
C ALA A 236 -3.47 -5.36 8.82
N TRP A 237 -2.78 -5.47 7.68
CA TRP A 237 -2.95 -6.56 6.72
C TRP A 237 -2.72 -7.91 7.38
N VAL A 238 -1.57 -8.16 8.03
CA VAL A 238 -1.29 -9.45 8.68
C VAL A 238 -2.33 -9.80 9.74
N LYS A 239 -2.69 -8.86 10.61
CA LYS A 239 -3.65 -9.07 11.70
C LYS A 239 -5.11 -9.19 11.22
N SER A 240 -5.41 -8.80 9.98
CA SER A 240 -6.74 -8.95 9.38
C SER A 240 -7.04 -10.37 8.86
N TYR A 241 -6.04 -11.25 8.84
CA TYR A 241 -6.26 -12.66 8.50
C TYR A 241 -6.58 -13.45 9.76
N PRO A 242 -7.49 -14.44 9.68
CA PRO A 242 -7.74 -15.32 10.80
C PRO A 242 -6.41 -15.97 11.22
N THR A 243 -6.14 -15.97 12.52
CA THR A 243 -5.08 -16.82 13.05
C THR A 243 -5.57 -18.25 12.89
N LEU A 244 -4.81 -19.11 12.20
CA LEU A 244 -5.11 -20.53 12.19
C LEU A 244 -5.07 -21.01 13.65
N SER A 245 -6.24 -21.15 14.26
CA SER A 245 -6.36 -21.79 15.56
C SER A 245 -5.84 -23.21 15.40
N ALA A 246 -4.80 -23.55 16.15
CA ALA A 246 -4.32 -24.91 16.28
C ALA A 246 -5.40 -25.76 16.99
N THR A 247 -6.40 -26.20 16.24
CA THR A 247 -7.45 -27.10 16.72
C THR A 247 -7.70 -28.15 15.64
N GLY A 248 -7.14 -29.35 15.87
CA GLY A 248 -7.34 -30.50 14.99
C GLY A 248 -6.32 -31.62 15.15
N ARG A 249 -5.96 -32.01 16.38
CA ARG A 249 -5.55 -33.40 16.64
C ARG A 249 -6.74 -34.07 17.31
N GLY A 250 -7.56 -34.74 16.50
CA GLY A 250 -8.40 -35.85 16.97
C GLY A 250 -7.56 -37.11 17.04
#